data_AF-A0A090WLH9-F1
#
_entry.id   AF-A0A090WLH9-F1
#
_cell.length_a   1.000
_cell.length_b   1.000
_cell.length_c   1.000
_cell.angle_alpha   90.00
_cell.angle_beta   90.00
_cell.angle_gamma   90.00
#
_symmetry.space_group_name_H-M   'P 1'
#
loop_
_entity.id
_entity.type
_entity.pdbx_description
1 polymer ?
#
loop_
_entity_poly.entity_id
_entity_poly.type
_entity_poly.pdbx_seq_one_letter_code
_entity_poly.pdbx_strand_id
1 'polypeptide(L)'
;MGGVHVAQNSTYKTVADLKGTKAAISRYGSGSHLMAYISAQNHNWDLEKDLDFEVIKNLDGAVEGLTQGRGDYFLWEKFTTKPLVDNGIFRRIDNCPSPWPCFVIAVREDFIKNNEAELKTILDIINNTTREFKDIPSIDKTIANRYEQQLDDVQEWLGITEWSQELIDKETLNNVQKELFALNIIPEIVNYETLTHKL
;
A
#
# COMPACT_ATOMS: atom_id res chain seq x y z
N MET A 1 1.02 4.92 -4.21
CA MET A 1 2.07 4.08 -4.85
C MET A 1 3.15 3.80 -3.80
N GLY A 2 3.68 2.58 -3.74
CA GLY A 2 4.76 2.23 -2.80
C GLY A 2 6.12 2.77 -3.25
N GLY A 3 7.02 3.02 -2.30
CA GLY A 3 8.42 3.33 -2.52
C GLY A 3 9.33 2.29 -1.87
N VAL A 4 10.48 2.05 -2.49
CA VAL A 4 11.55 1.20 -1.96
C VAL A 4 12.54 2.11 -1.24
N HIS A 5 12.66 1.93 0.07
CA HIS A 5 13.44 2.79 0.94
C HIS A 5 14.57 2.02 1.60
N VAL A 6 15.72 2.68 1.76
CA VAL A 6 16.87 2.20 2.51
C VAL A 6 17.27 3.26 3.54
N ALA A 7 18.06 2.89 4.56
CA ALA A 7 18.66 3.88 5.44
C ALA A 7 19.49 4.89 4.62
N GLN A 8 19.49 6.16 5.02
CA GLN A 8 20.25 7.21 4.34
C GLN A 8 21.73 6.85 4.21
N ASN A 9 22.32 6.31 5.28
CA ASN A 9 23.73 5.92 5.35
C ASN A 9 24.03 4.53 4.74
N SER A 10 23.04 3.85 4.18
CA SER A 10 23.26 2.54 3.56
C SER A 10 24.13 2.63 2.30
N THR A 11 24.84 1.54 2.03
CA THR A 11 25.64 1.35 0.82
C THR A 11 24.77 1.06 -0.41
N TYR A 12 23.55 0.57 -0.23
CA TYR A 12 22.61 0.21 -1.31
C TYR A 12 22.16 1.44 -2.10
N LYS A 13 22.44 1.49 -3.42
CA LYS A 13 22.10 2.62 -4.29
C LYS A 13 21.00 2.31 -5.29
N THR A 14 20.85 1.04 -5.65
CA THR A 14 19.89 0.55 -6.65
C THR A 14 19.14 -0.66 -6.13
N VAL A 15 18.02 -1.00 -6.77
CA VAL A 15 17.28 -2.22 -6.39
C VAL A 15 18.13 -3.48 -6.57
N ALA A 16 19.03 -3.51 -7.57
CA ALA A 16 19.92 -4.64 -7.77
C ALA A 16 20.81 -4.92 -6.55
N ASP A 17 21.18 -3.88 -5.79
CA ASP A 17 22.00 -4.03 -4.58
C ASP A 17 21.23 -4.70 -3.42
N LEU A 18 19.89 -4.74 -3.49
CA LEU A 18 19.01 -5.32 -2.47
C LEU A 18 18.78 -6.82 -2.66
N LYS A 19 19.22 -7.38 -3.79
CA LYS A 19 19.03 -8.80 -4.11
C LYS A 19 19.79 -9.67 -3.10
N GLY A 20 19.08 -10.59 -2.43
CA GLY A 20 19.65 -11.44 -1.37
C GLY A 20 19.83 -10.75 -0.02
N THR A 21 19.29 -9.54 0.14
CA THR A 21 19.27 -8.80 1.42
C THR A 21 17.91 -8.92 2.09
N LYS A 22 17.76 -8.39 3.31
CA LYS A 22 16.56 -8.54 4.14
C LYS A 22 15.56 -7.40 3.95
N ALA A 23 14.37 -7.74 3.47
CA ALA A 23 13.22 -6.85 3.46
C ALA A 23 12.64 -6.70 4.87
N ALA A 24 12.58 -5.47 5.37
CA ALA A 24 11.91 -5.18 6.62
C ALA A 24 10.39 -5.29 6.43
N ILE A 25 9.72 -6.07 7.30
CA ILE A 25 8.27 -6.29 7.24
C ILE A 25 7.62 -6.06 8.61
N SER A 26 6.36 -5.61 8.61
CA SER A 26 5.62 -5.47 9.87
C SER A 26 5.36 -6.83 10.55
N ARG A 27 4.94 -7.83 9.75
CA ARG A 27 4.72 -9.24 10.13
C ARG A 27 4.60 -10.09 8.87
N TYR A 28 4.72 -11.41 8.99
CA TYR A 28 4.37 -12.31 7.89
C TYR A 28 2.90 -12.13 7.48
N GLY A 29 2.66 -12.09 6.16
CA GLY A 29 1.33 -11.86 5.58
C GLY A 29 0.85 -10.41 5.57
N SER A 30 1.66 -9.44 6.02
CA SER A 30 1.29 -8.02 5.92
C SER A 30 1.44 -7.44 4.52
N GLY A 31 0.88 -6.26 4.28
CA GLY A 31 1.10 -5.51 3.03
C GLY A 31 2.58 -5.32 2.69
N SER A 32 3.44 -4.98 3.65
CA SER A 32 4.90 -4.88 3.40
C SER A 32 5.56 -6.20 2.97
N HIS A 33 5.04 -7.34 3.43
CA HIS A 33 5.52 -8.67 3.04
C HIS A 33 5.10 -8.98 1.60
N LEU A 34 3.83 -8.75 1.28
CA LEU A 34 3.30 -8.86 -0.09
C LEU A 34 4.03 -7.94 -1.07
N MET A 35 4.27 -6.68 -0.69
CA MET A 35 4.97 -5.73 -1.54
C MET A 35 6.43 -6.13 -1.78
N ALA A 36 7.10 -6.75 -0.81
CA ALA A 36 8.45 -7.28 -0.99
C ALA A 36 8.47 -8.42 -2.02
N TYR A 37 7.50 -9.33 -2.00
CA TYR A 37 7.33 -10.36 -3.03
C TYR A 37 7.07 -9.77 -4.42
N ILE A 38 6.13 -8.83 -4.53
CA ILE A 38 5.82 -8.17 -5.81
C ILE A 38 7.07 -7.44 -6.35
N SER A 39 7.80 -6.74 -5.47
CA SER A 39 9.03 -6.06 -5.85
C SER A 39 10.09 -7.04 -6.37
N ALA A 40 10.27 -8.19 -5.70
CA ALA A 40 11.19 -9.24 -6.11
C ALA A 40 10.77 -9.87 -7.46
N GLN A 41 9.49 -10.16 -7.66
CA GLN A 41 8.94 -10.67 -8.93
C GLN A 41 9.15 -9.68 -10.07
N ASN A 42 8.85 -8.38 -9.86
CA ASN A 42 9.05 -7.33 -10.86
C ASN A 42 10.51 -7.21 -11.31
N HIS A 43 11.46 -7.59 -10.44
CA HIS A 43 12.89 -7.59 -10.72
C HIS A 43 13.45 -8.97 -11.09
N ASN A 44 12.60 -9.98 -11.31
CA ASN A 44 12.97 -11.35 -11.67
C ASN A 44 13.93 -12.02 -10.67
N TRP A 45 13.70 -11.82 -9.37
CA TRP A 45 14.46 -12.48 -8.31
C TRP A 45 13.95 -13.90 -8.05
N ASP A 46 14.84 -14.79 -7.60
CA ASP A 46 14.47 -16.09 -7.07
C ASP A 46 13.88 -15.89 -5.66
N LEU A 47 12.58 -16.13 -5.49
CA LEU A 47 11.88 -15.84 -4.23
C LEU A 47 12.34 -16.70 -3.05
N GLU A 48 13.03 -17.82 -3.29
CA GLU A 48 13.56 -18.68 -2.24
C GLU A 48 15.01 -18.34 -1.87
N LYS A 49 15.80 -17.88 -2.85
CA LYS A 49 17.24 -17.60 -2.65
C LYS A 49 17.56 -16.12 -2.42
N ASP A 50 16.79 -15.24 -3.03
CA ASP A 50 17.13 -13.81 -3.16
C ASP A 50 16.23 -12.91 -2.28
N LEU A 51 15.24 -13.47 -1.58
CA LEU A 51 14.29 -12.72 -0.76
C LEU A 51 14.28 -13.27 0.68
N ASP A 52 14.72 -12.45 1.63
CA ASP A 52 14.70 -12.74 3.05
C ASP A 52 14.02 -11.59 3.82
N PHE A 53 13.62 -11.83 5.07
CA PHE A 53 12.77 -10.93 5.84
C PHE A 53 13.30 -10.63 7.23
N GLU A 54 13.08 -9.39 7.69
CA GLU A 54 13.31 -8.95 9.07
C GLU A 54 12.02 -8.34 9.63
N VAL A 55 11.55 -8.82 10.79
CA VAL A 55 10.29 -8.33 11.37
C VAL A 55 10.53 -7.10 12.24
N ILE A 56 10.02 -5.95 11.80
CA ILE A 56 10.22 -4.62 12.41
C ILE A 56 8.95 -4.00 12.99
N LYS A 57 7.79 -4.68 12.93
CA LYS A 57 6.49 -4.25 13.47
C LYS A 57 5.82 -3.06 12.77
N ASN A 58 6.41 -1.87 12.78
CA ASN A 58 5.77 -0.63 12.29
C ASN A 58 6.80 0.34 11.68
N LEU A 59 6.36 1.52 11.25
CA LEU A 59 7.22 2.52 10.62
C LEU A 59 8.36 2.99 11.55
N ASP A 60 8.07 3.19 12.85
CA ASP A 60 9.10 3.56 13.83
C ASP A 60 10.16 2.45 13.97
N GLY A 61 9.71 1.19 13.98
CA GLY A 61 10.61 0.04 13.96
C GLY A 61 11.40 -0.08 12.66
N ALA A 62 10.88 0.44 11.53
CA ALA A 62 11.66 0.57 10.29
C ALA A 62 12.77 1.61 10.45
N VAL A 63 12.44 2.77 11.05
CA VAL A 63 13.41 3.85 11.29
C VAL A 63 14.54 3.35 12.19
N GLU A 64 14.20 2.71 13.30
CA GLU A 64 15.20 2.14 14.22
C GLU A 64 15.95 0.96 13.56
N GLY A 65 15.23 0.03 12.94
CA GLY A 65 15.80 -1.18 12.36
C GLY A 65 16.81 -0.88 11.26
N LEU A 66 16.40 -0.17 10.22
CA LEU A 66 17.26 0.10 9.07
C LEU A 66 18.49 0.95 9.44
N THR A 67 18.34 1.91 10.36
CA THR A 67 19.47 2.74 10.80
C THR A 67 20.48 1.96 11.64
N GLN A 68 20.07 0.88 12.30
CA GLN A 68 20.92 -0.04 13.06
C GLN A 68 21.40 -1.25 12.23
N GLY A 69 21.03 -1.36 10.95
CA GLY A 69 21.36 -2.51 10.09
C GLY A 69 20.51 -3.77 10.37
N ARG A 70 19.35 -3.63 11.00
CA ARG A 70 18.34 -4.68 11.16
C ARG A 70 17.26 -4.52 10.08
N GLY A 71 17.46 -5.23 8.98
CA GLY A 71 16.70 -5.04 7.75
C GLY A 71 17.39 -4.02 6.85
N ASP A 72 17.47 -4.34 5.57
CA ASP A 72 18.30 -3.62 4.59
C ASP A 72 17.48 -2.61 3.79
N TYR A 73 16.21 -2.94 3.54
CA TYR A 73 15.27 -2.09 2.83
C TYR A 73 13.84 -2.28 3.33
N PHE A 74 12.97 -1.34 2.99
CA PHE A 74 11.58 -1.32 3.42
C PHE A 74 10.68 -0.79 2.31
N LEU A 75 9.51 -1.41 2.13
CA LEU A 75 8.48 -0.95 1.19
C LEU A 75 7.32 -0.32 1.94
N TRP A 76 7.03 0.94 1.62
CA TRP A 76 5.94 1.69 2.23
C TRP A 76 5.39 2.75 1.29
N GLU A 77 4.24 3.32 1.65
CA GLU A 77 3.59 4.40 0.90
C GLU A 77 4.52 5.63 0.79
N LYS A 78 4.72 6.10 -0.45
CA LYS A 78 5.71 7.12 -0.86
C LYS A 78 5.52 8.46 -0.14
N PHE A 79 4.29 8.94 -0.02
CA PHE A 79 4.00 10.26 0.54
C PHE A 79 4.09 10.24 2.07
N THR A 80 3.68 9.13 2.69
CA THR A 80 3.79 8.90 4.14
C THR A 80 5.25 8.87 4.59
N THR A 81 6.17 8.32 3.79
CA THR A 81 7.61 8.29 4.11
C THR A 81 8.38 9.52 3.62
N LYS A 82 7.76 10.40 2.84
CA LYS A 82 8.42 11.58 2.26
C LYS A 82 9.08 12.48 3.32
N PRO A 83 8.47 12.77 4.49
CA PRO A 83 9.15 13.52 5.55
C PRO A 83 10.42 12.83 6.07
N LEU A 84 10.44 11.49 6.14
CA LEU A 84 11.62 10.72 6.57
C LEU A 84 12.74 10.77 5.52
N VAL A 85 12.38 10.85 4.25
CA VAL A 85 13.34 11.02 3.15
C VAL A 85 13.93 12.42 3.16
N ASP A 86 13.07 13.44 3.28
CA ASP A 86 13.51 14.85 3.28
C ASP A 86 14.39 15.17 4.50
N ASN A 87 14.11 14.55 5.65
CA ASN A 87 14.94 14.67 6.86
C ASN A 87 16.23 13.82 6.82
N GLY A 88 16.50 13.10 5.72
CA GLY A 88 17.71 12.29 5.59
C GLY A 88 17.78 11.09 6.54
N ILE A 89 16.62 10.57 6.97
CA ILE A 89 16.55 9.29 7.71
C ILE A 89 16.61 8.13 6.71
N PHE A 90 15.81 8.25 5.64
CA PHE A 90 15.75 7.28 4.56
C PHE A 90 16.15 7.88 3.23
N ARG A 91 16.49 7.01 2.29
CA ARG A 91 16.58 7.33 0.88
C ARG A 91 15.66 6.41 0.10
N ARG A 92 14.80 7.00 -0.73
CA ARG A 92 14.01 6.24 -1.71
C ARG A 92 14.87 5.96 -2.93
N ILE A 93 15.02 4.69 -3.30
CA ILE A 93 15.85 4.26 -4.44
C ILE A 93 15.04 3.77 -5.63
N ASP A 94 13.76 3.44 -5.42
CA ASP A 94 12.85 3.04 -6.48
C ASP A 94 11.38 3.21 -6.05
N ASN A 95 10.45 3.04 -7.00
CA ASN A 95 9.02 2.98 -6.75
C ASN A 95 8.49 1.57 -7.03
N CYS A 96 7.61 1.08 -6.16
CA CYS A 96 6.90 -0.18 -6.33
C CYS A 96 5.39 0.11 -6.27
N PRO A 97 4.76 0.49 -7.40
CA PRO A 97 3.32 0.70 -7.42
C PRO A 97 2.58 -0.61 -7.16
N SER A 98 1.47 -0.55 -6.42
CA SER A 98 0.59 -1.71 -6.29
C SER A 98 -0.12 -1.94 -7.63
N PRO A 99 -0.22 -3.20 -8.11
CA PRO A 99 -0.86 -3.48 -9.38
C PRO A 99 -2.41 -3.46 -9.32
N TRP A 100 -3.00 -3.24 -8.15
CA TRP A 100 -4.45 -3.22 -7.92
C TRP A 100 -4.87 -2.06 -6.98
N PRO A 101 -6.18 -1.76 -6.88
CA PRO A 101 -6.71 -0.75 -5.96
C PRO A 101 -6.29 -0.99 -4.52
N CYS A 102 -5.79 0.06 -3.85
CA CYS A 102 -5.22 -0.04 -2.51
C CYS A 102 -6.26 -0.16 -1.39
N PHE A 103 -7.51 0.23 -1.66
CA PHE A 103 -8.57 0.33 -0.66
C PHE A 103 -9.88 -0.24 -1.20
N VAL A 104 -10.62 -0.91 -0.32
CA VAL A 104 -11.97 -1.43 -0.57
C VAL A 104 -12.85 -1.15 0.64
N ILE A 105 -14.17 -1.05 0.43
CA ILE A 105 -15.15 -1.00 1.50
C ILE A 105 -15.58 -2.44 1.79
N ALA A 106 -15.32 -2.91 3.01
CA ALA A 106 -15.79 -4.21 3.50
C ALA A 106 -16.93 -4.00 4.49
N VAL A 107 -17.99 -4.80 4.37
CA VAL A 107 -19.19 -4.69 5.19
C VAL A 107 -19.54 -6.07 5.72
N ARG A 108 -19.96 -6.15 6.99
CA ARG A 108 -20.41 -7.41 7.57
C ARG A 108 -21.68 -7.90 6.88
N GLU A 109 -21.77 -9.20 6.61
CA GLU A 109 -22.92 -9.80 5.93
C GLU A 109 -24.25 -9.55 6.65
N ASP A 110 -24.25 -9.58 7.98
CA ASP A 110 -25.46 -9.34 8.78
C ASP A 110 -25.92 -7.88 8.68
N PHE A 111 -25.00 -6.95 8.53
CA PHE A 111 -25.33 -5.55 8.27
C PHE A 111 -25.95 -5.38 6.88
N ILE A 112 -25.35 -5.99 5.84
CA ILE A 112 -25.89 -5.97 4.48
C ILE A 112 -27.34 -6.49 4.46
N LYS A 113 -27.57 -7.66 5.08
CA LYS A 113 -28.88 -8.32 5.09
C LYS A 113 -29.98 -7.52 5.82
N ASN A 114 -29.61 -6.78 6.86
CA ASN A 114 -30.59 -6.14 7.75
C ASN A 114 -30.72 -4.62 7.54
N ASN A 115 -29.78 -3.97 6.84
CA ASN A 115 -29.69 -2.50 6.75
C ASN A 115 -29.30 -2.06 5.32
N GLU A 116 -29.90 -2.68 4.30
CA GLU A 116 -29.55 -2.44 2.89
C GLU A 116 -29.77 -0.97 2.48
N ALA A 117 -30.87 -0.35 2.96
CA ALA A 117 -31.19 1.04 2.66
C ALA A 117 -30.17 2.02 3.29
N GLU A 118 -29.78 1.78 4.54
CA GLU A 118 -28.75 2.54 5.24
C GLU A 118 -27.39 2.35 4.59
N LEU A 119 -27.04 1.12 4.21
CA LEU A 119 -25.81 0.84 3.50
C LEU A 119 -25.74 1.59 2.17
N LYS A 120 -26.82 1.54 1.38
CA LYS A 120 -26.92 2.30 0.12
C LYS A 120 -26.75 3.80 0.38
N THR A 121 -27.37 4.34 1.43
CA THR A 121 -27.23 5.76 1.81
C THR A 121 -25.78 6.12 2.14
N ILE A 122 -25.09 5.27 2.90
CA ILE A 122 -23.67 5.48 3.23
C ILE A 122 -22.81 5.48 1.96
N LEU A 123 -23.01 4.52 1.06
CA LEU A 123 -22.27 4.45 -0.20
C LEU A 123 -22.56 5.66 -1.09
N ASP A 124 -23.81 6.10 -1.19
CA ASP A 124 -24.20 7.29 -1.96
C ASP A 124 -23.50 8.54 -1.41
N ILE A 125 -23.42 8.70 -0.09
CA ILE A 125 -22.69 9.82 0.55
C ILE A 125 -21.20 9.75 0.22
N ILE A 126 -20.56 8.59 0.39
CA ILE A 126 -19.13 8.41 0.11
C ILE A 126 -18.86 8.73 -1.36
N ASN A 127 -19.59 8.11 -2.29
CA ASN A 127 -19.39 8.25 -3.73
C ASN A 127 -19.59 9.69 -4.22
N ASN A 128 -20.61 10.38 -3.71
CA ASN A 128 -20.82 11.80 -4.06
C ASN A 128 -19.71 12.68 -3.47
N THR A 129 -19.31 12.44 -2.23
CA THR A 129 -18.23 13.20 -1.58
C THR A 129 -16.90 13.01 -2.30
N THR A 130 -16.55 11.78 -2.66
CA THR A 130 -15.26 11.47 -3.32
C THR A 130 -15.20 11.99 -4.75
N ARG A 131 -16.34 12.10 -5.45
CA ARG A 131 -16.40 12.65 -6.81
C ARG A 131 -15.95 14.11 -6.86
N GLU A 132 -16.35 14.89 -5.86
CA GLU A 132 -16.09 16.33 -5.79
C GLU A 132 -14.97 16.66 -4.78
N PHE A 133 -14.33 15.65 -4.19
CA PHE A 133 -13.39 15.84 -3.08
C PHE A 133 -12.22 16.76 -3.43
N LYS A 134 -11.70 16.65 -4.66
CA LYS A 134 -10.60 17.51 -5.13
C LYS A 134 -11.02 18.95 -5.41
N ASP A 135 -12.32 19.20 -5.56
CA ASP A 135 -12.88 20.53 -5.83
C ASP A 135 -13.17 21.31 -4.53
N ILE A 136 -13.06 20.66 -3.36
CA ILE A 136 -13.21 21.30 -2.06
C ILE A 136 -12.16 22.42 -1.93
N PRO A 137 -12.55 23.69 -1.69
CA PRO A 137 -11.61 24.79 -1.62
C PRO A 137 -10.53 24.56 -0.54
N SER A 138 -9.26 24.69 -0.94
CA SER A 138 -8.09 24.52 -0.05
C SER A 138 -8.00 23.14 0.63
N ILE A 139 -8.50 22.08 -0.02
CA ILE A 139 -8.41 20.71 0.51
C ILE A 139 -6.96 20.25 0.66
N ASP A 140 -6.09 20.61 -0.28
CA ASP A 140 -4.65 20.38 -0.25
C ASP A 140 -4.00 20.96 1.01
N LYS A 141 -4.29 22.21 1.35
CA LYS A 141 -3.80 22.87 2.57
C LYS A 141 -4.36 22.22 3.83
N THR A 142 -5.62 21.82 3.81
CA THR A 142 -6.26 21.14 4.95
C THR A 142 -5.57 19.81 5.24
N ILE A 143 -5.28 19.02 4.20
CA ILE A 143 -4.58 17.74 4.32
C ILE A 143 -3.13 17.96 4.76
N ALA A 144 -2.41 18.88 4.12
CA ALA A 144 -1.03 19.23 4.46
C ALA A 144 -0.89 19.62 5.94
N ASN A 145 -1.76 20.50 6.45
CA ASN A 145 -1.73 20.92 7.85
C ASN A 145 -2.11 19.78 8.81
N ARG A 146 -3.13 18.97 8.46
CA ARG A 146 -3.61 17.88 9.33
C ARG A 146 -2.58 16.77 9.49
N TYR A 147 -1.86 16.45 8.43
CA TYR A 147 -0.91 15.34 8.40
C TYR A 147 0.56 15.78 8.43
N GLU A 148 0.80 17.07 8.65
CA GLU A 148 2.14 17.68 8.72
C GLU A 148 3.00 17.36 7.47
N GLN A 149 2.36 17.37 6.31
CA GLN A 149 3.00 17.12 5.01
C GLN A 149 3.25 18.42 4.26
N GLN A 150 4.28 18.45 3.41
CA GLN A 150 4.52 19.59 2.53
C GLN A 150 3.36 19.75 1.54
N LEU A 151 2.98 20.99 1.27
CA LEU A 151 1.84 21.28 0.39
C LEU A 151 2.03 20.69 -1.01
N ASP A 152 3.22 20.85 -1.59
CA ASP A 152 3.52 20.38 -2.94
C ASP A 152 3.43 18.84 -3.03
N ASP A 153 3.83 18.11 -1.98
CA ASP A 153 3.72 16.65 -1.92
C ASP A 153 2.25 16.20 -1.85
N VAL A 154 1.40 16.93 -1.12
CA VAL A 154 -0.05 16.68 -1.07
C VAL A 154 -0.71 16.97 -2.42
N GLN A 155 -0.29 18.02 -3.11
CA GLN A 155 -0.79 18.35 -4.45
C GLN A 155 -0.42 17.26 -5.47
N GLU A 156 0.81 16.73 -5.41
CA GLU A 156 1.22 15.58 -6.23
C GLU A 156 0.37 14.34 -5.90
N TRP A 157 0.17 14.04 -4.61
CA TRP A 157 -0.66 12.92 -4.16
C TRP A 157 -2.11 13.04 -4.65
N LEU A 158 -2.73 14.21 -4.51
CA LEU A 158 -4.07 14.49 -5.02
C LEU A 158 -4.13 14.35 -6.54
N GLY A 159 -3.07 14.74 -7.26
CA GLY A 159 -2.99 14.62 -8.72
C GLY A 159 -3.08 13.19 -9.22
N ILE A 160 -2.51 12.22 -8.49
CA ILE A 160 -2.49 10.80 -8.91
C ILE A 160 -3.55 9.92 -8.21
N THR A 161 -4.23 10.43 -7.19
CA THR A 161 -5.21 9.65 -6.42
C THR A 161 -6.54 9.61 -7.14
N GLU A 162 -7.11 8.42 -7.32
CA GLU A 162 -8.42 8.22 -7.92
C GLU A 162 -9.31 7.42 -6.97
N TRP A 163 -10.60 7.75 -6.95
CA TRP A 163 -11.61 7.00 -6.19
C TRP A 163 -12.61 6.42 -7.18
N SER A 164 -12.77 5.10 -7.16
CA SER A 164 -13.84 4.44 -7.91
C SER A 164 -15.20 4.71 -7.26
N GLN A 165 -16.23 4.91 -8.07
CA GLN A 165 -17.63 4.86 -7.64
C GLN A 165 -18.32 3.55 -8.07
N GLU A 166 -17.53 2.63 -8.62
CA GLU A 166 -17.97 1.34 -9.12
C GLU A 166 -17.34 0.20 -8.32
N LEU A 167 -18.05 -0.92 -8.32
CA LEU A 167 -17.58 -2.17 -7.73
C LEU A 167 -16.31 -2.63 -8.44
N ILE A 168 -15.36 -3.20 -7.69
CA ILE A 168 -14.14 -3.78 -8.27
C ILE A 168 -14.48 -4.78 -9.37
N ASP A 169 -13.80 -4.72 -10.51
CA ASP A 169 -14.08 -5.63 -11.60
C ASP A 169 -13.57 -7.06 -11.31
N LYS A 170 -14.14 -8.03 -12.02
CA LYS A 170 -13.87 -9.45 -11.81
C LYS A 170 -12.45 -9.84 -12.17
N GLU A 171 -11.85 -9.21 -13.18
CA GLU A 171 -10.49 -9.52 -13.61
C GLU A 171 -9.49 -9.07 -12.55
N THR A 172 -9.59 -7.83 -12.08
CA THR A 172 -8.75 -7.29 -11.01
C THR A 172 -8.86 -8.15 -9.75
N LEU A 173 -10.07 -8.48 -9.29
CA LEU A 173 -10.23 -9.30 -8.08
C LEU A 173 -9.63 -10.69 -8.24
N ASN A 174 -9.79 -11.33 -9.41
CA ASN A 174 -9.19 -12.64 -9.67
C ASN A 174 -7.66 -12.57 -9.72
N ASN A 175 -7.08 -11.51 -10.28
CA ASN A 175 -5.64 -11.33 -10.31
C ASN A 175 -5.08 -11.13 -8.89
N VAL A 176 -5.75 -10.32 -8.05
CA VAL A 176 -5.39 -10.19 -6.63
C VAL A 176 -5.41 -11.55 -5.93
N GLN A 177 -6.49 -12.32 -6.09
CA GLN A 177 -6.60 -13.64 -5.46
C GLN A 177 -5.48 -14.59 -5.92
N LYS A 178 -5.13 -14.60 -7.21
CA LYS A 178 -4.04 -15.44 -7.74
C LYS A 178 -2.69 -15.10 -7.09
N GLU A 179 -2.35 -13.82 -6.99
CA GLU A 179 -1.09 -13.39 -6.38
C GLU A 179 -1.05 -13.74 -4.88
N LEU A 180 -2.13 -13.47 -4.16
CA LEU A 180 -2.22 -13.82 -2.74
C LEU A 180 -2.16 -15.34 -2.50
N PHE A 181 -2.78 -16.13 -3.38
CA PHE A 181 -2.77 -17.59 -3.30
C PHE A 181 -1.39 -18.16 -3.61
N ALA A 182 -0.71 -17.66 -4.65
CA ALA A 182 0.66 -18.06 -5.00
C ALA A 182 1.65 -17.82 -3.85
N LEU A 183 1.39 -16.79 -3.03
CA LEU A 183 2.19 -16.46 -1.85
C LEU A 183 1.71 -17.17 -0.56
N ASN A 184 0.76 -18.11 -0.66
CA ASN A 184 0.14 -18.81 0.46
C ASN A 184 -0.44 -17.86 1.54
N ILE A 185 -0.86 -16.66 1.15
CA ILE A 185 -1.50 -15.69 2.06
C ILE A 185 -2.97 -16.04 2.27
N ILE A 186 -3.64 -16.55 1.24
CA ILE A 186 -5.00 -17.08 1.29
C ILE A 186 -5.01 -18.58 1.01
N PRO A 187 -5.92 -19.35 1.64
CA PRO A 187 -5.94 -20.80 1.50
C PRO A 187 -6.60 -21.28 0.20
N GLU A 188 -7.40 -20.44 -0.44
CA GLU A 188 -8.14 -20.76 -1.67
C GLU A 188 -8.54 -19.50 -2.44
N ILE A 189 -8.89 -19.69 -3.71
CA ILE A 189 -9.51 -18.67 -4.56
C ILE A 189 -11.01 -18.94 -4.59
N VAL A 190 -11.82 -17.91 -4.33
CA VAL A 190 -13.29 -18.01 -4.32
C VAL A 190 -13.92 -17.27 -5.49
N ASN A 191 -15.21 -17.51 -5.70
CA ASN A 191 -15.99 -16.84 -6.73
C ASN A 191 -16.11 -15.33 -6.45
N TYR A 192 -16.15 -14.54 -7.52
CA TYR A 192 -16.29 -13.08 -7.46
C TYR A 192 -17.51 -12.64 -6.64
N GLU A 193 -18.61 -13.36 -6.79
CA GLU A 193 -19.89 -13.09 -6.15
C GLU A 193 -19.88 -13.44 -4.65
N THR A 194 -18.85 -14.17 -4.18
CA THR A 194 -18.64 -14.44 -2.74
C THR A 194 -17.98 -13.26 -2.03
N LEU A 195 -17.17 -12.49 -2.75
CA LEU A 195 -16.40 -11.37 -2.18
C LEU A 195 -17.01 -10.00 -2.48
N THR A 196 -18.03 -9.96 -3.33
CA THR A 196 -18.65 -8.71 -3.77
C THR A 196 -20.16 -8.74 -3.58
N HIS A 197 -20.71 -7.58 -3.26
CA HIS A 197 -22.14 -7.39 -3.11
C HIS A 197 -22.55 -6.15 -3.91
N LYS A 198 -23.49 -6.33 -4.84
CA LYS A 198 -24.01 -5.26 -5.66
C LYS A 198 -25.30 -4.74 -5.06
N LEU A 199 -25.30 -3.44 -4.74
CA LEU A 199 -26.48 -2.66 -4.33
C LEU A 199 -27.09 -1.92 -5.53
#